data_AF-A0A7K8SN21-F1
#
_entry.id   AF-A0A7K8SN21-F1
#
_cell.length_a   1.000
_cell.length_b   1.000
_cell.length_c   1.000
_cell.angle_alpha   90.00
_cell.angle_beta   90.00
_cell.angle_gamma   90.00
#
_symmetry.space_group_name_H-M   'P 1'
#
loop_
_entity.id
_entity.type
_entity.pdbx_description
1 polymer ?
#
loop_
_entity_poly.entity_id
_entity_poly.type
_entity_poly.pdbx_seq_one_letter_code
_entity_poly.pdbx_strand_id
1 'polypeptide(L)'
;LLRYLKYTLDQYVENDYTVVYFHYGLKSLNKPSLKWLQTAYKEFDRNCSYSVLPSMIFKSLLTIIFSFPRYKKNLKALYVVHPTNFIKILWNIFKPLISHKFGKKITYLNYLSDLREHLKYDQLNIPQEVIRHDENLRGKQKGKLPPVVKVPPPRPPLPTQQFGVSLQYIKDKNKGELIPPVMKETVSYLKRKGLQVEGLFRRSASIQTIKDVQKLYNQGKSVNFDDYHDIHIPAVILKTFLRELPQPLLPFECYDHILGITSVESSLRVTRCKQIIQGLPEHNYVVLKYLICFLHMVSQESIYNRMTASSLACVFGLNLIRPSKGTASLSALVPLNLFTELLIDFYMNIFNSRTVPGE
;
A
#
# COMPACT_ATOMS: atom_id res chain seq x y z
N LEU A 1 -3.90 13.90 24.00
CA LEU A 1 -3.41 14.02 22.61
C LEU A 1 -2.03 13.38 22.38
N LEU A 2 -0.96 13.83 23.05
CA LEU A 2 0.39 13.28 22.83
C LEU A 2 0.49 11.77 23.09
N ARG A 3 0.00 11.29 24.24
CA ARG A 3 -0.03 9.86 24.56
C ARG A 3 -0.85 9.04 23.56
N TYR A 4 -1.95 9.62 23.07
CA TYR A 4 -2.79 9.00 22.04
C TYR A 4 -2.05 8.87 20.70
N LEU A 5 -1.37 9.93 20.25
CA LEU A 5 -0.56 9.89 19.03
C LEU A 5 0.59 8.90 19.15
N LYS A 6 1.26 8.86 20.32
CA LYS A 6 2.33 7.90 20.60
C LYS A 6 1.81 6.47 20.55
N TYR A 7 0.74 6.19 21.30
CA TYR A 7 0.06 4.89 21.29
C TYR A 7 -0.33 4.46 19.88
N THR A 8 -0.93 5.36 19.10
CA THR A 8 -1.36 5.09 17.73
C THR A 8 -0.17 4.83 16.82
N LEU A 9 0.84 5.70 16.81
CA LEU A 9 2.01 5.56 15.95
C LEU A 9 2.89 4.38 16.33
N ASP A 10 2.99 4.04 17.61
CA ASP A 10 3.71 2.85 18.09
C ASP A 10 3.13 1.56 17.50
N GLN A 11 1.83 1.51 17.17
CA GLN A 11 1.24 0.35 16.48
C GLN A 11 1.72 0.19 15.03
N TYR A 12 2.18 1.27 14.40
CA TYR A 12 2.51 1.29 12.96
C TYR A 12 3.99 1.52 12.68
N VAL A 13 4.76 1.94 13.69
CA VAL A 13 6.15 2.35 13.52
C VAL A 13 7.07 1.23 13.04
N GLU A 14 6.69 -0.02 13.27
CA GLU A 14 7.42 -1.22 12.84
C GLU A 14 7.19 -1.59 11.37
N ASN A 15 6.10 -1.12 10.77
CA ASN A 15 5.75 -1.34 9.37
C ASN A 15 6.08 -0.11 8.52
N ASP A 16 6.09 -0.26 7.19
CA ASP A 16 6.18 0.89 6.30
C ASP A 16 4.87 1.69 6.31
N TYR A 17 4.90 2.96 6.71
CA TYR A 17 3.70 3.78 6.84
C TYR A 17 3.83 5.15 6.19
N THR A 18 2.70 5.72 5.80
CA THR A 18 2.58 7.09 5.31
C THR A 18 1.68 7.87 6.26
N VAL A 19 2.08 9.08 6.60
CA VAL A 19 1.27 9.96 7.44
C VAL A 19 0.74 11.12 6.61
N VAL A 20 -0.57 11.34 6.69
CA VAL A 20 -1.21 12.54 6.17
C VAL A 20 -1.64 13.38 7.35
N TYR A 21 -1.01 14.53 7.52
CA TYR A 21 -1.35 15.48 8.56
C TYR A 21 -2.18 16.61 7.96
N PHE A 22 -3.47 16.63 8.29
CA PHE A 22 -4.37 17.72 7.95
C PHE A 22 -4.20 18.85 8.97
N HIS A 23 -3.55 19.93 8.56
CA HIS A 23 -3.39 21.10 9.39
C HIS A 23 -4.67 21.94 9.32
N TYR A 24 -5.49 21.87 10.38
CA TYR A 24 -6.72 22.64 10.48
C TYR A 24 -6.94 23.13 11.91
N GLY A 25 -7.59 24.30 12.04
CA GLY A 25 -8.21 24.72 13.29
C GLY A 25 -7.28 25.31 14.34
N LEU A 26 -5.97 25.45 14.10
CA LEU A 26 -5.05 26.07 15.05
C LEU A 26 -5.32 27.59 15.18
N LYS A 27 -5.96 27.96 16.28
CA LYS A 27 -6.18 29.33 16.74
C LYS A 27 -5.26 29.61 17.94
N SER A 28 -5.06 30.87 18.30
CA SER A 28 -4.30 31.25 19.50
C SER A 28 -4.79 30.54 20.77
N LEU A 29 -6.09 30.25 20.84
CA LEU A 29 -6.79 29.65 21.98
C LEU A 29 -6.59 28.14 22.15
N ASN A 30 -6.32 27.38 21.09
CA ASN A 30 -6.16 25.92 21.15
C ASN A 30 -4.74 25.45 20.82
N LYS A 31 -3.81 26.40 20.75
CA LYS A 31 -2.40 26.14 20.59
C LYS A 31 -1.84 25.53 21.89
N PRO A 32 -1.07 24.43 21.82
CA PRO A 32 -0.43 23.87 23.00
C PRO A 32 0.45 24.91 23.70
N SER A 33 0.39 24.96 25.04
CA SER A 33 1.24 25.86 25.81
C SER A 33 2.71 25.45 25.72
N LEU A 34 3.63 26.40 25.88
CA LEU A 34 5.07 26.13 25.83
C LEU A 34 5.48 25.07 26.86
N LYS A 35 4.88 25.13 28.06
CA LYS A 35 5.09 24.16 29.14
C LYS A 35 4.67 22.75 28.72
N TRP A 36 3.49 22.61 28.10
CA TRP A 36 3.01 21.31 27.60
C TRP A 36 3.91 20.73 26.51
N LEU A 37 4.45 21.57 25.63
CA LEU A 37 5.34 21.15 24.55
C LEU A 37 6.73 20.72 25.06
N GLN A 38 7.27 21.42 26.07
CA GLN A 38 8.48 20.98 26.76
C GLN A 38 8.28 19.62 27.42
N THR A 39 7.14 19.39 28.08
CA THR A 39 6.77 18.07 28.61
C THR A 39 6.66 17.03 27.49
N ALA A 40 6.08 17.40 26.34
CA ALA A 40 5.97 16.50 25.21
C ALA A 40 7.32 16.09 24.62
N TYR A 41 8.27 17.01 24.52
CA TYR A 41 9.62 16.72 24.06
C TYR A 41 10.36 15.79 25.04
N LYS A 42 10.27 16.08 26.35
CA LYS A 42 10.84 15.24 27.42
C LYS A 42 10.23 13.83 27.50
N GLU A 43 8.95 13.65 27.16
CA GLU A 43 8.27 12.34 27.13
C GLU A 43 8.68 11.44 25.95
N PHE A 44 9.28 12.02 24.91
CA PHE A 44 9.78 11.27 23.76
C PHE A 44 11.29 11.00 23.84
N ASP A 45 12.03 11.78 24.63
CA ASP A 45 13.45 11.56 24.90
C ASP A 45 13.67 11.08 26.34
N ARG A 46 14.07 9.82 26.53
CA ARG A 46 14.43 9.33 27.87
C ARG A 46 15.85 9.72 28.31
N ASN A 47 16.71 10.30 27.45
CA ASN A 47 18.13 10.53 27.76
C ASN A 47 18.72 11.84 27.18
N CYS A 48 18.15 13.02 27.48
CA CYS A 48 18.86 14.29 27.22
C CYS A 48 18.82 15.26 28.41
N SER A 49 19.99 15.44 29.02
CA SER A 49 20.38 16.59 29.84
C SER A 49 21.05 17.65 28.96
N TYR A 50 20.30 18.31 28.07
CA TYR A 50 20.80 19.50 27.38
C TYR A 50 19.83 20.67 27.58
N SER A 51 20.29 21.62 28.36
CA SER A 51 19.61 22.85 28.76
C SER A 51 19.80 23.96 27.72
N VAL A 52 19.42 23.75 26.46
CA VAL A 52 19.26 24.87 25.51
C VAL A 52 18.16 24.53 24.51
N LEU A 53 16.96 25.07 24.72
CA LEU A 53 15.86 25.00 23.76
C LEU A 53 15.37 26.44 23.51
N PRO A 54 15.75 27.09 22.39
CA PRO A 54 15.24 28.39 22.00
C PRO A 54 13.72 28.43 22.03
N SER A 55 13.17 29.51 22.58
CA SER A 55 11.73 29.78 22.76
C SER A 55 10.89 29.70 21.48
N MET A 56 11.52 29.61 20.30
CA MET A 56 10.87 29.45 18.99
C MET A 56 10.45 28.01 18.63
N ILE A 57 10.96 26.97 19.33
CA ILE A 57 11.03 25.61 18.78
C ILE A 57 9.72 24.81 18.75
N PHE A 58 8.70 25.14 19.52
CA PHE A 58 7.57 24.22 19.65
C PHE A 58 6.23 24.87 19.35
N LYS A 59 5.68 24.60 18.16
CA LYS A 59 4.24 24.78 17.94
C LYS A 59 3.59 23.67 17.11
N SER A 60 4.37 22.77 16.48
CA SER A 60 3.81 21.61 15.75
C SER A 60 4.18 20.32 16.46
N LEU A 61 3.17 19.62 16.97
CA LEU A 61 3.28 18.31 17.60
C LEU A 61 3.88 17.26 16.66
N LEU A 62 3.64 17.42 15.36
CA LEU A 62 4.18 16.60 14.29
C LEU A 62 5.71 16.71 14.21
N THR A 63 6.25 17.92 14.36
CA THR A 63 7.70 18.17 14.35
C THR A 63 8.38 17.53 15.56
N ILE A 64 7.73 17.53 16.72
CA ILE A 64 8.23 16.86 17.93
C ILE A 64 8.32 15.36 17.70
N ILE A 65 7.20 14.73 17.32
CA ILE A 65 7.10 13.27 17.12
C ILE A 65 8.11 12.78 16.08
N PHE A 66 8.23 13.50 14.96
CA PHE A 66 9.15 13.16 13.89
C PHE A 66 10.54 13.75 14.05
N SER A 67 10.93 14.22 15.23
CA SER A 67 12.34 14.45 15.57
C SER A 67 13.03 13.15 16.03
N PHE A 68 12.25 12.16 16.48
CA PHE A 68 12.76 10.91 17.07
C PHE A 68 13.05 9.82 16.03
N PRO A 69 14.23 9.16 16.08
CA PRO A 69 14.65 8.15 15.10
C PRO A 69 13.68 7.00 14.90
N ARG A 70 13.02 6.54 15.98
CA ARG A 70 12.06 5.43 15.95
C ARG A 70 10.94 5.66 14.92
N TYR A 71 10.33 6.85 14.92
CA TYR A 71 9.25 7.22 13.99
C TYR A 71 9.73 7.73 12.62
N LYS A 72 11.05 7.78 12.38
CA LYS A 72 11.61 8.18 11.07
C LYS A 72 11.95 6.98 10.18
N LYS A 73 12.25 5.83 10.79
CA LYS A 73 12.86 4.67 10.12
C LYS A 73 11.97 4.14 8.99
N ASN A 74 10.73 3.78 9.32
CA ASN A 74 9.79 3.15 8.38
C ASN A 74 8.74 4.12 7.81
N LEU A 75 8.87 5.42 8.08
CA LEU A 75 8.04 6.43 7.43
C LEU A 75 8.40 6.51 5.95
N LYS A 76 7.45 6.26 5.04
CA LYS A 76 7.62 6.38 3.59
C LYS A 76 7.46 7.82 3.13
N ALA A 77 6.36 8.44 3.52
CA ALA A 77 6.04 9.82 3.20
C ALA A 77 5.26 10.49 4.34
N LEU A 78 5.45 11.79 4.49
CA LEU A 78 4.70 12.66 5.39
C LEU A 78 4.11 13.82 4.57
N TYR A 79 2.81 13.77 4.34
CA TYR A 79 2.06 14.82 3.65
C TYR A 79 1.52 15.80 4.68
N VAL A 80 1.94 17.05 4.60
CA VAL A 80 1.42 18.15 5.43
C VAL A 80 0.47 18.95 4.58
N VAL A 81 -0.82 18.79 4.85
CA VAL A 81 -1.92 19.38 4.09
C VAL A 81 -2.36 20.68 4.76
N HIS A 82 -2.49 21.75 3.97
CA HIS A 82 -2.78 23.13 4.38
C HIS A 82 -1.73 23.72 5.34
N PRO A 83 -0.42 23.63 5.04
CA PRO A 83 0.61 24.16 5.92
C PRO A 83 0.49 25.68 6.07
N THR A 84 0.46 26.16 7.32
CA THR A 84 0.59 27.59 7.61
C THR A 84 2.00 28.09 7.29
N ASN A 85 2.15 29.40 7.01
CA ASN A 85 3.47 30.03 6.84
C ASN A 85 4.38 29.75 8.04
N PHE A 86 3.81 29.70 9.25
CA PHE A 86 4.52 29.30 10.44
C PHE A 86 5.10 27.87 10.34
N ILE A 87 4.36 26.88 9.84
CA ILE A 87 4.88 25.52 9.63
C ILE A 87 6.01 25.49 8.58
N LYS A 88 5.87 26.26 7.51
CA LYS A 88 6.90 26.37 6.45
C LYS A 88 8.19 27.00 6.98
N ILE A 89 8.07 28.07 7.77
CA ILE A 89 9.20 28.75 8.43
C ILE A 89 9.85 27.83 9.46
N LEU A 90 9.05 27.16 10.29
CA LEU A 90 9.52 26.21 11.29
C LEU A 90 10.35 25.10 10.63
N TRP A 91 9.91 24.59 9.48
CA TRP A 91 10.64 23.57 8.73
C TRP A 91 12.01 24.03 8.23
N ASN A 92 12.09 25.26 7.71
CA ASN A 92 13.36 25.81 7.24
C ASN A 92 14.39 25.96 8.37
N ILE A 93 13.93 26.23 9.60
CA ILE A 93 14.78 26.30 10.80
C ILE A 93 15.28 24.90 11.22
N PHE A 94 14.48 23.84 11.02
CA PHE A 94 14.86 22.46 11.39
C PHE A 94 15.62 21.68 10.31
N LYS A 95 15.71 22.21 9.08
CA LYS A 95 16.46 21.60 7.97
C LYS A 95 17.89 21.15 8.34
N PRO A 96 18.67 21.87 9.20
CA PRO A 96 20.01 21.44 9.62
C PRO A 96 20.02 20.25 10.60
N LEU A 97 18.94 20.05 11.36
CA LEU A 97 18.81 19.01 12.39
C LEU A 97 18.17 17.71 11.86
N ILE A 98 17.80 17.71 10.58
CA ILE A 98 17.07 16.64 9.92
C ILE A 98 17.93 16.05 8.82
N SER A 99 18.04 14.72 8.79
CA SER A 99 18.82 14.06 7.75
C SER A 99 18.26 14.38 6.36
N HIS A 100 19.15 14.61 5.40
CA HIS A 100 18.77 14.86 4.01
C HIS A 100 17.85 13.77 3.44
N LYS A 101 18.01 12.51 3.89
CA LYS A 101 17.14 11.37 3.54
C LYS A 101 15.72 11.52 4.09
N PHE A 102 15.53 12.08 5.29
CA PHE A 102 14.21 12.30 5.87
C PHE A 102 13.51 13.52 5.26
N GLY A 103 14.26 14.59 4.96
CA GLY A 103 13.69 15.77 4.32
C GLY A 103 12.98 15.48 3.01
N LYS A 104 13.49 14.53 2.21
CA LYS A 104 12.87 14.07 0.95
C LYS A 104 11.53 13.33 1.14
N LYS A 105 11.20 12.90 2.35
CA LYS A 105 9.94 12.19 2.66
C LYS A 105 8.80 13.16 2.95
N ILE A 106 9.07 14.46 3.12
CA ILE A 106 8.06 15.45 3.51
C ILE A 106 7.58 16.22 2.30
N THR A 107 6.27 16.24 2.12
CA THR A 107 5.62 16.95 1.02
C THR A 107 4.57 17.90 1.59
N TYR A 108 4.67 19.17 1.22
CA TYR A 108 3.72 20.21 1.59
C TYR A 108 2.67 20.37 0.51
N LEU A 109 1.39 20.22 0.88
CA LEU A 109 0.26 20.30 -0.04
C LEU A 109 -0.64 21.45 0.41
N ASN A 110 -0.83 22.44 -0.43
CA ASN A 110 -1.60 23.62 -0.03
C ASN A 110 -3.10 23.30 -0.02
N TYR A 111 -3.54 22.35 -0.85
CA TYR A 111 -4.94 21.95 -0.95
C TYR A 111 -5.13 20.44 -0.90
N LEU A 112 -6.37 20.03 -0.63
CA LEU A 112 -6.80 18.64 -0.72
C LEU A 112 -6.69 18.05 -2.14
N SER A 113 -6.77 18.87 -3.20
CA SER A 113 -6.58 18.40 -4.58
C SER A 113 -5.19 17.84 -4.81
N ASP A 114 -4.18 18.47 -4.24
CA ASP A 114 -2.78 18.13 -4.46
C ASP A 114 -2.46 16.75 -3.84
N LEU A 115 -3.25 16.33 -2.85
CA LEU A 115 -3.16 15.01 -2.23
C LEU A 115 -3.58 13.89 -3.21
N ARG A 116 -4.43 14.18 -4.20
CA ARG A 116 -4.93 13.22 -5.20
C ARG A 116 -3.84 12.70 -6.12
N GLU A 117 -2.82 13.51 -6.37
CA GLU A 117 -1.68 13.14 -7.23
C GLU A 117 -0.72 12.18 -6.52
N HIS A 118 -0.79 12.13 -5.19
CA HIS A 118 0.17 11.44 -4.35
C HIS A 118 -0.41 10.21 -3.65
N LEU A 119 -1.72 10.18 -3.41
CA LEU A 119 -2.43 9.12 -2.72
C LEU A 119 -3.78 8.86 -3.37
N LYS A 120 -4.30 7.64 -3.18
CA LYS A 120 -5.68 7.28 -3.54
C LYS A 120 -6.66 8.05 -2.65
N TYR A 121 -6.98 9.26 -3.08
CA TYR A 121 -7.79 10.22 -2.32
C TYR A 121 -9.14 9.66 -1.86
N ASP A 122 -9.79 8.87 -2.72
CA ASP A 122 -11.12 8.28 -2.47
C ASP A 122 -11.11 7.23 -1.34
N GLN A 123 -9.92 6.87 -0.85
CA GLN A 123 -9.73 5.92 0.24
C GLN A 123 -9.43 6.59 1.59
N LEU A 124 -9.32 7.92 1.63
CA LEU A 124 -9.01 8.68 2.84
C LEU A 124 -10.31 9.22 3.46
N ASN A 125 -10.55 8.86 4.72
CA ASN A 125 -11.61 9.47 5.52
C ASN A 125 -11.18 10.87 5.97
N ILE A 126 -11.45 11.88 5.14
CA ILE A 126 -11.11 13.28 5.42
C ILE A 126 -12.24 13.91 6.24
N PRO A 127 -11.95 14.48 7.43
CA PRO A 127 -12.98 15.15 8.24
C PRO A 127 -13.64 16.31 7.48
N GLN A 128 -14.96 16.47 7.64
CA GLN A 128 -15.74 17.49 6.93
C GLN A 128 -15.23 18.91 7.19
N GLU A 129 -14.69 19.17 8.38
CA GLU A 129 -14.13 20.46 8.77
C GLU A 129 -12.88 20.82 7.95
N VAL A 130 -12.09 19.82 7.58
CA VAL A 130 -10.91 20.00 6.70
C VAL A 130 -11.35 20.31 5.28
N ILE A 131 -12.41 19.63 4.79
CA ILE A 131 -13.00 19.89 3.48
C ILE A 131 -13.53 21.33 3.40
N ARG A 132 -14.35 21.74 4.37
CA ARG A 132 -14.85 23.13 4.47
C ARG A 132 -13.71 24.14 4.57
N HIS A 133 -12.61 23.79 5.23
CA HIS A 133 -11.44 24.66 5.29
C HIS A 133 -10.74 24.81 3.94
N ASP A 134 -10.57 23.72 3.19
CA ASP A 134 -10.03 23.74 1.82
C ASP A 134 -10.87 24.67 0.92
N GLU A 135 -12.19 24.50 0.98
CA GLU A 135 -13.15 25.34 0.23
C GLU A 135 -13.05 26.82 0.61
N ASN A 136 -12.91 27.14 1.90
CA ASN A 136 -12.71 28.51 2.38
C ASN A 136 -11.37 29.10 1.93
N LEU A 137 -10.29 28.31 1.91
CA LEU A 137 -8.99 28.74 1.40
C LEU A 137 -9.04 29.02 -0.10
N ARG A 138 -9.73 28.18 -0.87
CA ARG A 138 -9.99 28.39 -2.31
C ARG A 138 -10.90 29.59 -2.57
N GLY A 139 -11.94 29.77 -1.76
CA GLY A 139 -12.87 30.89 -1.85
C GLY A 139 -12.18 32.23 -1.63
N LYS A 140 -11.18 32.30 -0.75
CA LYS A 140 -10.34 33.49 -0.52
C LYS A 140 -9.37 33.81 -1.67
N GLN A 141 -9.17 32.88 -2.61
CA GLN A 141 -8.31 33.05 -3.80
C GLN A 141 -9.08 33.35 -5.10
N LYS A 142 -10.41 33.54 -5.04
CA LYS A 142 -11.29 33.91 -6.18
C LYS A 142 -11.04 35.32 -6.77
N GLY A 143 -9.78 35.77 -6.83
CA GLY A 143 -9.32 36.89 -7.66
C GLY A 143 -8.37 36.50 -8.79
N LYS A 144 -7.89 35.24 -8.85
CA LYS A 144 -7.08 34.71 -9.96
C LYS A 144 -7.50 33.27 -10.24
N LEU A 145 -8.24 33.06 -11.32
CA LEU A 145 -8.57 31.71 -11.81
C LEU A 145 -7.28 31.00 -12.23
N PRO A 146 -6.96 29.81 -11.71
CA PRO A 146 -6.01 28.91 -12.36
C PRO A 146 -6.64 28.36 -13.64
N PRO A 147 -5.85 28.04 -14.68
CA PRO A 147 -6.39 27.36 -15.86
C PRO A 147 -7.02 26.04 -15.40
N VAL A 148 -8.26 25.81 -15.82
CA VAL A 148 -8.88 24.49 -15.75
C VAL A 148 -7.97 23.56 -16.54
N VAL A 149 -7.15 22.77 -15.85
CA VAL A 149 -6.46 21.64 -16.46
C VAL A 149 -7.57 20.69 -16.88
N LYS A 150 -8.02 20.82 -18.12
CA LYS A 150 -8.79 19.78 -18.80
C LYS A 150 -7.91 18.55 -18.70
N VAL A 151 -8.28 17.61 -17.83
CA VAL A 151 -7.68 16.28 -17.80
C VAL A 151 -7.78 15.78 -19.24
N PRO A 152 -6.67 15.47 -19.92
CA PRO A 152 -6.73 14.85 -21.23
C PRO A 152 -7.65 13.63 -21.10
N PRO A 153 -8.52 13.33 -22.08
CA PRO A 153 -9.33 12.11 -22.03
C PRO A 153 -8.41 10.92 -21.72
N PRO A 154 -8.87 9.92 -20.94
CA PRO A 154 -8.04 8.77 -20.60
C PRO A 154 -7.47 8.20 -21.88
N ARG A 155 -6.13 8.29 -22.02
CA ARG A 155 -5.46 7.83 -23.23
C ARG A 155 -5.84 6.36 -23.39
N PRO A 156 -6.30 5.93 -24.59
CA PRO A 156 -6.62 4.54 -24.80
C PRO A 156 -5.42 3.66 -24.41
N PRO A 157 -5.65 2.50 -23.77
CA PRO A 157 -4.56 1.62 -23.38
C PRO A 157 -3.73 1.25 -24.60
N LEU A 158 -2.41 1.12 -24.41
CA LEU A 158 -1.54 0.64 -25.48
C LEU A 158 -1.99 -0.75 -25.95
N PRO A 159 -1.83 -1.11 -27.23
CA PRO A 159 -2.16 -2.45 -27.72
C PRO A 159 -1.49 -3.58 -26.92
N THR A 160 -0.32 -3.29 -26.35
CA THR A 160 0.51 -4.19 -25.53
C THR A 160 0.39 -3.93 -24.03
N GLN A 161 -0.51 -3.05 -23.58
CA GLN A 161 -0.67 -2.68 -22.16
C GLN A 161 -0.89 -3.92 -21.30
N GLN A 162 -0.13 -4.06 -20.22
CA GLN A 162 -0.24 -5.19 -19.28
C GLN A 162 -0.74 -4.77 -17.89
N PHE A 163 -0.40 -3.55 -17.43
CA PHE A 163 -0.81 -3.03 -16.12
C PHE A 163 -2.04 -2.14 -16.22
N GLY A 164 -2.90 -2.15 -15.20
CA GLY A 164 -4.07 -1.28 -15.15
C GLY A 164 -5.23 -1.66 -16.08
N VAL A 165 -5.18 -2.85 -16.70
CA VAL A 165 -6.18 -3.35 -17.66
C VAL A 165 -6.79 -4.66 -17.16
N SER A 166 -7.97 -5.03 -17.68
CA SER A 166 -8.66 -6.26 -17.28
C SER A 166 -7.92 -7.51 -17.76
N LEU A 167 -8.12 -8.64 -17.07
CA LEU A 167 -7.61 -9.93 -17.52
C LEU A 167 -8.14 -10.27 -18.92
N GLN A 168 -9.41 -9.98 -19.19
CA GLN A 168 -10.00 -10.19 -20.53
C GLN A 168 -9.25 -9.42 -21.62
N TYR A 169 -8.93 -8.14 -21.40
CA TYR A 169 -8.14 -7.35 -22.34
C TYR A 169 -6.78 -8.00 -22.63
N ILE A 170 -6.10 -8.45 -21.58
CA ILE A 170 -4.79 -9.10 -21.69
C ILE A 170 -4.90 -10.40 -22.48
N LYS A 171 -5.93 -11.22 -22.24
CA LYS A 171 -6.20 -12.46 -22.97
C LYS A 171 -6.41 -12.18 -24.46
N ASP A 172 -7.27 -11.22 -24.78
CA ASP A 172 -7.60 -10.86 -26.17
C ASP A 172 -6.37 -10.35 -26.95
N LYS A 173 -5.45 -9.66 -26.26
CA LYS A 173 -4.21 -9.15 -26.85
C LYS A 173 -3.05 -10.15 -26.85
N ASN A 174 -3.17 -11.26 -26.12
CA ASN A 174 -2.12 -12.29 -26.00
C ASN A 174 -2.61 -13.66 -26.50
N LYS A 175 -3.16 -13.70 -27.73
CA LYS A 175 -3.52 -14.93 -28.44
C LYS A 175 -4.48 -15.85 -27.67
N GLY A 176 -5.28 -15.30 -26.75
CA GLY A 176 -6.21 -16.09 -25.96
C GLY A 176 -5.60 -16.81 -24.74
N GLU A 177 -4.31 -16.63 -24.44
CA GLU A 177 -3.69 -17.22 -23.25
C GLU A 177 -4.35 -16.69 -21.96
N LEU A 178 -4.78 -17.60 -21.09
CA LEU A 178 -5.46 -17.25 -19.84
C LEU A 178 -4.49 -16.65 -18.80
N ILE A 179 -3.24 -17.11 -18.77
CA ILE A 179 -2.23 -16.63 -17.82
C ILE A 179 -1.52 -15.40 -18.40
N PRO A 180 -1.59 -14.22 -17.76
CA PRO A 180 -0.90 -13.02 -18.23
C PRO A 180 0.62 -13.22 -18.36
N PRO A 181 1.27 -12.67 -19.39
CA PRO A 181 2.74 -12.74 -19.58
C PRO A 181 3.53 -12.29 -18.35
N VAL A 182 3.12 -11.18 -17.71
CA VAL A 182 3.74 -10.67 -16.48
C VAL A 182 3.75 -11.72 -15.38
N MET A 183 2.65 -12.45 -15.19
CA MET A 183 2.57 -13.53 -14.20
C MET A 183 3.43 -14.72 -14.60
N LYS A 184 3.34 -15.16 -15.86
CA LYS A 184 4.10 -16.31 -16.38
C LYS A 184 5.61 -16.09 -16.23
N GLU A 185 6.12 -14.94 -16.60
CA GLU A 185 7.54 -14.60 -16.56
C GLU A 185 8.06 -14.44 -15.12
N THR A 186 7.36 -13.66 -14.28
CA THR A 186 7.77 -13.45 -12.89
C THR A 186 7.73 -14.75 -12.09
N VAL A 187 6.67 -15.54 -12.21
CA VAL A 187 6.55 -16.84 -11.53
C VAL A 187 7.62 -17.80 -12.03
N SER A 188 7.85 -17.90 -13.34
CA SER A 188 8.88 -18.79 -13.89
C SER A 188 10.28 -18.43 -13.39
N TYR A 189 10.61 -17.14 -13.34
CA TYR A 189 11.91 -16.69 -12.83
C TYR A 189 12.07 -16.98 -11.33
N LEU A 190 11.05 -16.66 -10.53
CA LEU A 190 11.08 -16.88 -9.08
C LEU A 190 11.07 -18.37 -8.71
N LYS A 191 10.39 -19.23 -9.47
CA LYS A 191 10.45 -20.69 -9.29
C LYS A 191 11.87 -21.22 -9.48
N ARG A 192 12.63 -20.68 -10.44
CA ARG A 192 13.99 -21.12 -10.73
C ARG A 192 15.03 -20.59 -9.75
N LYS A 193 14.90 -19.33 -9.29
CA LYS A 193 15.97 -18.63 -8.55
C LYS A 193 15.56 -18.07 -7.19
N GLY A 194 14.26 -17.98 -6.90
CA GLY A 194 13.73 -17.20 -5.77
C GLY A 194 13.20 -18.03 -4.59
N LEU A 195 12.91 -19.32 -4.77
CA LEU A 195 12.16 -20.12 -3.79
C LEU A 195 12.80 -20.15 -2.39
N GLN A 196 14.12 -20.13 -2.28
CA GLN A 196 14.82 -20.18 -0.99
C GLN A 196 15.32 -18.81 -0.51
N VAL A 197 14.98 -17.73 -1.20
CA VAL A 197 15.44 -16.38 -0.84
C VAL A 197 14.67 -15.85 0.36
N GLU A 198 15.40 -15.47 1.40
CA GLU A 198 14.84 -14.89 2.62
C GLU A 198 13.98 -13.64 2.35
N GLY A 199 12.75 -13.68 2.85
CA GLY A 199 11.80 -12.58 2.78
C GLY A 199 11.24 -12.33 1.39
N LEU A 200 11.22 -13.33 0.51
CA LEU A 200 10.55 -13.27 -0.79
C LEU A 200 9.12 -12.72 -0.63
N PHE A 201 8.71 -11.78 -1.47
CA PHE A 201 7.46 -10.99 -1.35
C PHE A 201 7.33 -10.07 -0.13
N ARG A 202 8.07 -10.25 0.96
CA ARG A 202 8.05 -9.33 2.10
C ARG A 202 8.91 -8.10 1.85
N ARG A 203 10.08 -8.27 1.25
CA ARG A 203 11.05 -7.19 1.03
C ARG A 203 10.60 -6.25 -0.09
N SER A 204 10.97 -4.98 0.07
CA SER A 204 10.72 -3.92 -0.93
C SER A 204 11.85 -3.87 -1.95
N ALA A 205 11.54 -3.41 -3.16
CA ALA A 205 12.49 -3.15 -4.24
C ALA A 205 12.44 -1.66 -4.65
N SER A 206 13.40 -1.23 -5.46
CA SER A 206 13.49 0.16 -5.97
C SER A 206 12.23 0.58 -6.73
N ILE A 207 11.51 1.59 -6.24
CA ILE A 207 10.28 2.10 -6.86
C ILE A 207 10.53 2.54 -8.31
N GLN A 208 11.67 3.15 -8.59
CA GLN A 208 12.01 3.60 -9.94
C GLN A 208 12.15 2.40 -10.88
N THR A 209 12.88 1.38 -10.45
CA THR A 209 13.05 0.14 -11.22
C THR A 209 11.73 -0.57 -11.47
N ILE A 210 10.82 -0.61 -10.48
CA ILE A 210 9.47 -1.17 -10.68
C ILE A 210 8.70 -0.39 -11.75
N LYS A 211 8.76 0.95 -11.75
CA LYS A 211 8.12 1.77 -12.78
C LYS A 211 8.71 1.53 -14.17
N ASP A 212 10.03 1.36 -14.26
CA ASP A 212 10.72 1.12 -15.52
C ASP A 212 10.37 -0.27 -16.09
N VAL A 213 10.34 -1.31 -15.25
CA VAL A 213 9.90 -2.66 -15.64
C VAL A 213 8.43 -2.66 -16.10
N GLN A 214 7.54 -1.98 -15.38
CA GLN A 214 6.14 -1.83 -15.81
C GLN A 214 6.02 -1.16 -17.18
N LYS A 215 6.82 -0.11 -17.41
CA LYS A 215 6.86 0.59 -18.69
C LYS A 215 7.31 -0.35 -19.82
N LEU A 216 8.32 -1.20 -19.59
CA LEU A 216 8.75 -2.20 -20.56
C LEU A 216 7.63 -3.19 -20.91
N TYR A 217 6.98 -3.78 -19.89
CA TYR A 217 5.83 -4.68 -20.12
C TYR A 217 4.69 -4.00 -20.90
N ASN A 218 4.31 -2.78 -20.52
CA ASN A 218 3.25 -2.04 -21.21
C ASN A 218 3.59 -1.72 -22.67
N GLN A 219 4.88 -1.60 -23.00
CA GLN A 219 5.38 -1.43 -24.36
C GLN A 219 5.56 -2.75 -25.12
N GLY A 220 5.23 -3.90 -24.50
CA GLY A 220 5.45 -5.23 -25.09
C GLY A 220 6.93 -5.60 -25.24
N LYS A 221 7.82 -4.94 -24.50
CA LYS A 221 9.25 -5.24 -24.51
C LYS A 221 9.56 -6.37 -23.54
N SER A 222 10.53 -7.21 -23.92
CA SER A 222 11.04 -8.29 -23.07
C SER A 222 11.73 -7.72 -21.82
N VAL A 223 11.54 -8.40 -20.69
CA VAL A 223 12.20 -8.07 -19.42
C VAL A 223 13.08 -9.25 -19.01
N ASN A 224 14.39 -9.05 -18.93
CA ASN A 224 15.30 -10.01 -18.33
C ASN A 224 15.55 -9.65 -16.87
N PHE A 225 15.04 -10.45 -15.93
CA PHE A 225 15.20 -10.18 -14.51
C PHE A 225 16.64 -10.33 -14.00
N ASP A 226 17.50 -11.03 -14.75
CA ASP A 226 18.92 -11.19 -14.39
C ASP A 226 19.69 -9.85 -14.45
N ASP A 227 19.27 -8.91 -15.31
CA ASP A 227 19.93 -7.62 -15.50
C ASP A 227 19.85 -6.72 -14.25
N TYR A 228 18.87 -6.97 -13.37
CA TYR A 228 18.59 -6.09 -12.24
C TYR A 228 19.29 -6.46 -10.94
N HIS A 229 19.89 -7.66 -10.86
CA HIS A 229 20.64 -8.14 -9.69
C HIS A 229 19.86 -8.10 -8.35
N ASP A 230 18.52 -8.04 -8.39
CA ASP A 230 17.64 -8.04 -7.22
C ASP A 230 16.43 -8.95 -7.46
N ILE A 231 16.45 -10.11 -6.81
CA ILE A 231 15.40 -11.14 -6.88
C ILE A 231 14.05 -10.68 -6.33
N HIS A 232 14.00 -9.59 -5.55
CA HIS A 232 12.74 -9.03 -5.03
C HIS A 232 11.99 -8.20 -6.06
N ILE A 233 12.63 -7.76 -7.16
CA ILE A 233 11.98 -7.04 -8.25
C ILE A 233 10.83 -7.84 -8.88
N PRO A 234 11.03 -9.06 -9.41
CA PRO A 234 9.94 -9.85 -9.99
C PRO A 234 8.83 -10.14 -8.96
N ALA A 235 9.18 -10.32 -7.68
CA ALA A 235 8.20 -10.51 -6.60
C ALA A 235 7.32 -9.26 -6.37
N VAL A 236 7.92 -8.06 -6.40
CA VAL A 236 7.18 -6.80 -6.28
C VAL A 236 6.37 -6.50 -7.54
N ILE A 237 6.88 -6.84 -8.72
CA ILE A 237 6.16 -6.71 -10.00
C ILE A 237 4.92 -7.59 -10.01
N LEU A 238 5.02 -8.86 -9.62
CA LEU A 238 3.87 -9.77 -9.53
C LEU A 238 2.77 -9.22 -8.60
N LYS A 239 3.13 -8.75 -7.40
CA LYS A 239 2.18 -8.12 -6.47
C LYS A 239 1.55 -6.85 -7.06
N THR A 240 2.35 -6.07 -7.78
CA THR A 240 1.89 -4.81 -8.37
C THR A 240 0.92 -5.05 -9.51
N PHE A 241 1.17 -6.05 -10.35
CA PHE A 241 0.26 -6.48 -11.39
C PHE A 241 -1.13 -6.80 -10.82
N LEU A 242 -1.19 -7.66 -9.80
CA LEU A 242 -2.45 -8.04 -9.14
C LEU A 242 -3.17 -6.82 -8.53
N ARG A 243 -2.42 -5.93 -7.88
CA ARG A 243 -2.95 -4.71 -7.24
C ARG A 243 -3.46 -3.69 -8.25
N GLU A 244 -2.98 -3.69 -9.48
CA GLU A 244 -3.39 -2.73 -10.50
C GLU A 244 -4.50 -3.24 -11.41
N LEU A 245 -4.90 -4.51 -11.26
CA LEU A 245 -6.11 -4.99 -11.93
C LEU A 245 -7.32 -4.12 -11.55
N PRO A 246 -8.12 -3.66 -12.54
CA PRO A 246 -9.33 -2.86 -12.28
C PRO A 246 -10.33 -3.56 -11.35
N GLN A 247 -10.47 -4.88 -11.51
CA GLN A 247 -11.17 -5.76 -10.58
C GLN A 247 -10.14 -6.66 -9.88
N PRO A 248 -10.22 -6.87 -8.55
CA PRO A 248 -9.40 -7.86 -7.87
C PRO A 248 -9.53 -9.26 -8.50
N LEU A 249 -8.50 -10.08 -8.36
CA LEU A 249 -8.48 -11.43 -8.94
C LEU A 249 -9.63 -12.29 -8.38
N LEU A 250 -9.94 -12.15 -7.09
CA LEU A 250 -11.21 -12.58 -6.52
C LEU A 250 -12.24 -11.46 -6.73
N PRO A 251 -13.28 -11.66 -7.55
CA PRO A 251 -14.27 -10.64 -7.87
C PRO A 251 -14.93 -10.02 -6.63
N PHE A 252 -15.47 -8.80 -6.77
CA PHE A 252 -16.05 -8.05 -5.65
C PHE A 252 -17.22 -8.78 -4.99
N GLU A 253 -17.93 -9.62 -5.73
CA GLU A 253 -19.05 -10.45 -5.29
C GLU A 253 -18.63 -11.51 -4.27
N CYS A 254 -17.35 -11.90 -4.27
CA CYS A 254 -16.82 -12.84 -3.28
C CYS A 254 -16.52 -12.18 -1.93
N TYR A 255 -16.45 -10.85 -1.85
CA TYR A 255 -15.92 -10.13 -0.69
C TYR A 255 -16.67 -10.46 0.61
N ASP A 256 -18.00 -10.33 0.62
CA ASP A 256 -18.81 -10.58 1.82
C ASP A 256 -18.80 -12.07 2.22
N HIS A 257 -18.79 -12.97 1.23
CA HIS A 257 -18.68 -14.41 1.47
C HIS A 257 -17.34 -14.77 2.14
N ILE A 258 -16.27 -14.08 1.76
CA ILE A 258 -14.95 -14.26 2.36
C ILE A 258 -14.91 -13.67 3.78
N LEU A 259 -15.52 -12.50 4.02
CA LEU A 259 -15.59 -11.92 5.37
C LEU A 259 -16.28 -12.84 6.37
N GLY A 260 -17.30 -13.59 5.92
CA GLY A 260 -18.01 -14.57 6.75
C GLY A 260 -17.20 -15.82 7.12
N ILE A 261 -15.97 -16.01 6.62
CA ILE A 261 -15.20 -17.25 6.85
C ILE A 261 -14.86 -17.47 8.34
N THR A 262 -14.69 -16.40 9.11
CA THR A 262 -14.39 -16.49 10.54
C THR A 262 -15.60 -16.94 11.36
N SER A 263 -16.82 -16.72 10.85
CA SER A 263 -18.08 -17.19 11.43
C SER A 263 -18.36 -18.66 11.13
N VAL A 264 -17.61 -19.29 10.22
CA VAL A 264 -17.71 -20.72 9.92
C VAL A 264 -16.85 -21.52 10.91
N GLU A 265 -17.38 -22.66 11.36
CA GLU A 265 -16.66 -23.62 12.20
C GLU A 265 -15.34 -24.03 11.54
N SER A 266 -14.25 -24.08 12.32
CA SER A 266 -12.89 -24.30 11.81
C SER A 266 -12.76 -25.54 10.92
N SER A 267 -13.44 -26.63 11.25
CA SER A 267 -13.46 -27.90 10.51
C SER A 267 -14.06 -27.76 9.10
N LEU A 268 -14.96 -26.79 8.89
CA LEU A 268 -15.70 -26.57 7.65
C LEU A 268 -15.12 -25.44 6.78
N ARG A 269 -14.15 -24.67 7.28
CA ARG A 269 -13.60 -23.50 6.57
C ARG A 269 -12.97 -23.86 5.23
N VAL A 270 -12.24 -24.97 5.14
CA VAL A 270 -11.62 -25.43 3.88
C VAL A 270 -12.71 -25.77 2.85
N THR A 271 -13.77 -26.47 3.28
CA THR A 271 -14.94 -26.77 2.43
C THR A 271 -15.62 -25.49 1.97
N ARG A 272 -15.80 -24.51 2.85
CA ARG A 272 -16.37 -23.21 2.48
C ARG A 272 -15.49 -22.45 1.47
N CYS A 273 -14.17 -22.47 1.66
CA CYS A 273 -13.24 -21.88 0.69
C CYS A 273 -13.40 -22.53 -0.68
N LYS A 274 -13.45 -23.86 -0.73
CA LYS A 274 -13.66 -24.62 -1.98
C LYS A 274 -14.94 -24.21 -2.71
N GLN A 275 -16.06 -24.05 -2.00
CA GLN A 275 -17.32 -23.60 -2.59
C GLN A 275 -17.19 -22.20 -3.23
N ILE A 276 -16.54 -21.25 -2.53
CA ILE A 276 -16.32 -19.90 -3.05
C ILE A 276 -15.46 -19.95 -4.31
N ILE A 277 -14.38 -20.74 -4.30
CA ILE A 277 -13.46 -20.88 -5.44
C ILE A 277 -14.14 -21.55 -6.65
N GLN A 278 -15.01 -22.53 -6.43
CA GLN A 278 -15.78 -23.18 -7.51
C GLN A 278 -16.77 -22.23 -8.20
N GLY A 279 -17.26 -21.22 -7.49
CA GLY A 279 -18.15 -20.20 -8.04
C GLY A 279 -17.45 -19.15 -8.91
N LEU A 280 -16.12 -19.18 -9.02
CA LEU A 280 -15.38 -18.17 -9.78
C LEU A 280 -15.58 -18.31 -11.29
N PRO A 281 -15.57 -17.18 -12.04
CA PRO A 281 -15.42 -17.19 -13.50
C PRO A 281 -14.18 -17.98 -13.90
N GLU A 282 -14.24 -18.69 -15.03
CA GLU A 282 -13.17 -19.59 -15.48
C GLU A 282 -11.81 -18.89 -15.55
N HIS A 283 -11.77 -17.69 -16.17
CA HIS A 283 -10.51 -16.95 -16.32
C HIS A 283 -9.89 -16.60 -14.96
N ASN A 284 -10.69 -16.09 -14.02
CA ASN A 284 -10.23 -15.78 -12.65
C ASN A 284 -9.77 -17.04 -11.92
N TYR A 285 -10.52 -18.15 -12.04
CA TYR A 285 -10.16 -19.42 -11.42
C TYR A 285 -8.80 -19.93 -11.90
N VAL A 286 -8.55 -19.93 -13.21
CA VAL A 286 -7.29 -20.42 -13.79
C VAL A 286 -6.10 -19.57 -13.35
N VAL A 287 -6.24 -18.24 -13.39
CA VAL A 287 -5.19 -17.31 -12.95
C VAL A 287 -4.93 -17.43 -11.44
N LEU A 288 -5.99 -17.61 -10.64
CA LEU A 288 -5.87 -17.82 -9.20
C LEU A 288 -5.21 -19.16 -8.88
N LYS A 289 -5.62 -20.27 -9.52
CA LYS A 289 -5.02 -21.59 -9.35
C LYS A 289 -3.52 -21.53 -9.65
N TYR A 290 -3.13 -20.89 -10.75
CA TYR A 290 -1.72 -20.71 -11.12
C TYR A 290 -0.92 -19.96 -10.06
N LEU A 291 -1.48 -18.85 -9.54
CA LEU A 291 -0.82 -18.06 -8.49
C LEU A 291 -0.72 -18.83 -7.16
N ILE A 292 -1.81 -19.42 -6.68
CA ILE A 292 -1.84 -20.11 -5.39
C ILE A 292 -0.96 -21.36 -5.43
N CYS A 293 -0.88 -22.07 -6.57
CA CYS A 293 0.08 -23.15 -6.77
C CYS A 293 1.51 -22.68 -6.49
N PHE A 294 1.90 -21.55 -7.06
CA PHE A 294 3.23 -20.99 -6.84
C PHE A 294 3.44 -20.51 -5.40
N LEU A 295 2.46 -19.86 -4.78
CA LEU A 295 2.57 -19.45 -3.37
C LEU A 295 2.65 -20.66 -2.43
N HIS A 296 1.97 -21.76 -2.75
CA HIS A 296 2.10 -23.03 -2.04
C HIS A 296 3.53 -23.58 -2.16
N MET A 297 4.14 -23.57 -3.36
CA MET A 297 5.55 -23.96 -3.52
C MET A 297 6.49 -23.09 -2.66
N VAL A 298 6.24 -21.78 -2.59
CA VAL A 298 7.02 -20.87 -1.74
C VAL A 298 6.84 -21.21 -0.25
N SER A 299 5.62 -21.52 0.20
CA SER A 299 5.38 -21.87 1.60
C SER A 299 6.04 -23.19 2.02
N GLN A 300 6.21 -24.14 1.10
CA GLN A 300 6.96 -25.38 1.36
C GLN A 300 8.45 -25.13 1.66
N GLU A 301 9.04 -24.06 1.11
CA GLU A 301 10.44 -23.68 1.34
C GLU A 301 10.62 -22.71 2.52
N SER A 302 9.61 -22.59 3.39
CA SER A 302 9.56 -21.60 4.47
C SER A 302 10.69 -21.72 5.51
N ILE A 303 11.32 -22.88 5.62
CA ILE A 303 12.52 -23.08 6.46
C ILE A 303 13.69 -22.20 5.99
N TYR A 304 13.80 -21.93 4.68
CA TYR A 304 14.84 -21.11 4.09
C TYR A 304 14.36 -19.67 3.86
N ASN A 305 13.25 -19.52 3.14
CA ASN A 305 12.79 -18.20 2.71
C ASN A 305 12.05 -17.42 3.83
N ARG A 306 11.72 -18.06 4.96
CA ARG A 306 10.98 -17.49 6.10
C ARG A 306 9.55 -17.03 5.80
N MET A 307 8.97 -17.50 4.69
CA MET A 307 7.63 -17.13 4.23
C MET A 307 6.66 -18.31 4.36
N THR A 308 6.02 -18.44 5.52
CA THR A 308 4.90 -19.38 5.74
C THR A 308 3.65 -18.93 4.98
N ALA A 309 2.65 -19.82 4.84
CA ALA A 309 1.36 -19.47 4.23
C ALA A 309 0.71 -18.26 4.90
N SER A 310 0.72 -18.17 6.23
CA SER A 310 0.20 -17.01 6.97
C SER A 310 0.93 -15.71 6.61
N SER A 311 2.26 -15.75 6.50
CA SER A 311 3.05 -14.57 6.12
C SER A 311 2.79 -14.13 4.67
N LEU A 312 2.63 -15.08 3.75
CA LEU A 312 2.28 -14.82 2.36
C LEU A 312 0.85 -14.28 2.27
N ALA A 313 -0.08 -14.81 3.05
CA ALA A 313 -1.45 -14.33 3.13
C ALA A 313 -1.53 -12.87 3.59
N CYS A 314 -0.74 -12.47 4.58
CA CYS A 314 -0.64 -11.07 5.00
C CYS A 314 -0.16 -10.14 3.87
N VAL A 315 0.70 -10.65 2.99
CA VAL A 315 1.21 -9.89 1.83
C VAL A 315 0.21 -9.88 0.68
N PHE A 316 -0.47 -11.00 0.39
CA PHE A 316 -1.30 -11.18 -0.79
C PHE A 316 -2.79 -10.91 -0.58
N GLY A 317 -3.31 -10.98 0.65
CA GLY A 317 -4.75 -10.86 0.93
C GLY A 317 -5.39 -9.64 0.27
N LEU A 318 -4.83 -8.44 0.48
CA LEU A 318 -5.32 -7.20 -0.13
C LEU A 318 -4.95 -7.02 -1.61
N ASN A 319 -4.02 -7.81 -2.15
CA ASN A 319 -3.76 -7.82 -3.60
C ASN A 319 -4.76 -8.72 -4.34
N LEU A 320 -5.33 -9.70 -3.65
CA LEU A 320 -6.31 -10.65 -4.20
C LEU A 320 -7.75 -10.22 -3.95
N ILE A 321 -8.02 -9.59 -2.81
CA ILE A 321 -9.38 -9.33 -2.31
C ILE A 321 -9.45 -7.89 -1.81
N ARG A 322 -10.40 -7.12 -2.33
CA ARG A 322 -10.59 -5.71 -1.99
C ARG A 322 -12.08 -5.37 -2.04
N PRO A 323 -12.57 -4.44 -1.21
CA PRO A 323 -13.93 -3.95 -1.34
C PRO A 323 -14.09 -3.16 -2.64
N SER A 324 -15.33 -3.10 -3.16
CA SER A 324 -15.66 -2.34 -4.38
C SER A 324 -15.51 -0.82 -4.22
N LYS A 325 -15.59 -0.33 -2.97
CA LYS A 325 -15.42 1.08 -2.62
C LYS A 325 -14.55 1.23 -1.37
N GLY A 326 -13.70 2.25 -1.36
CA GLY A 326 -12.87 2.61 -0.20
C GLY A 326 -11.70 1.66 0.05
N THR A 327 -11.21 1.66 1.28
CA THR A 327 -10.20 0.72 1.81
C THR A 327 -10.86 -0.34 2.66
N ALA A 328 -10.27 -1.55 2.68
CA ALA A 328 -10.68 -2.57 3.63
C ALA A 328 -10.50 -2.05 5.06
N SER A 329 -11.50 -2.26 5.91
CA SER A 329 -11.39 -1.95 7.34
C SER A 329 -10.34 -2.85 7.99
N LEU A 330 -9.76 -2.40 9.11
CA LEU A 330 -8.81 -3.22 9.87
C LEU A 330 -9.44 -4.55 10.33
N SER A 331 -10.73 -4.54 10.67
CA SER A 331 -11.48 -5.75 11.03
C SER A 331 -11.61 -6.75 9.88
N ALA A 332 -11.57 -6.29 8.63
CA ALA A 332 -11.63 -7.16 7.47
C ALA A 332 -10.30 -7.88 7.21
N LEU A 333 -9.16 -7.41 7.73
CA LEU A 333 -7.86 -8.02 7.43
C LEU A 333 -7.75 -9.47 7.94
N VAL A 334 -8.32 -9.76 9.10
CA VAL A 334 -8.28 -11.11 9.69
C VAL A 334 -8.96 -12.15 8.80
N PRO A 335 -10.25 -12.02 8.41
CA PRO A 335 -10.89 -13.00 7.54
C PRO A 335 -10.25 -13.06 6.14
N LEU A 336 -9.80 -11.94 5.58
CA LEU A 336 -9.14 -11.90 4.27
C LEU A 336 -7.81 -12.67 4.25
N ASN A 337 -6.98 -12.46 5.28
CA ASN A 337 -5.73 -13.17 5.43
C ASN A 337 -5.98 -14.65 5.75
N LEU A 338 -6.92 -14.98 6.64
CA LEU A 338 -7.28 -16.37 6.94
C LEU A 338 -7.73 -17.12 5.68
N PHE A 339 -8.60 -16.52 4.87
CA PHE A 339 -9.03 -17.12 3.62
C PHE A 339 -7.84 -17.38 2.68
N THR A 340 -6.97 -16.38 2.51
CA THR A 340 -5.78 -16.52 1.64
C THR A 340 -4.80 -17.58 2.16
N GLU A 341 -4.62 -17.67 3.48
CA GLU A 341 -3.79 -18.68 4.13
C GLU A 341 -4.34 -20.09 3.87
N LEU A 342 -5.65 -20.30 4.05
CA LEU A 342 -6.31 -21.58 3.77
C LEU A 342 -6.18 -21.99 2.30
N LEU A 343 -6.24 -21.04 1.36
CA LEU A 343 -6.01 -21.34 -0.07
C LEU A 343 -4.59 -21.88 -0.31
N ILE A 344 -3.59 -21.32 0.36
CA ILE A 344 -2.18 -21.70 0.20
C ILE A 344 -1.90 -23.04 0.87
N ASP A 345 -2.31 -23.23 2.12
CA ASP A 345 -2.04 -24.47 2.87
C ASP A 345 -2.80 -25.67 2.31
N PHE A 346 -4.07 -25.48 1.96
CA PHE A 346 -4.94 -26.55 1.45
C PHE A 346 -5.09 -26.51 -0.07
N TYR A 347 -4.06 -26.03 -0.79
CA TYR A 347 -4.07 -25.89 -2.25
C TYR A 347 -4.59 -27.15 -2.95
N MET A 348 -4.01 -28.32 -2.61
CA MET A 348 -4.39 -29.59 -3.24
C MET A 348 -5.87 -29.94 -2.99
N ASN A 349 -6.41 -29.65 -1.81
CA ASN A 349 -7.79 -30.02 -1.46
C ASN A 349 -8.83 -29.07 -2.12
N ILE A 350 -8.47 -27.80 -2.26
CA ILE A 350 -9.35 -26.75 -2.77
C ILE A 350 -9.36 -26.75 -4.31
N PHE A 351 -8.21 -26.90 -4.95
CA PHE A 351 -8.08 -26.76 -6.40
C PHE A 351 -8.13 -28.09 -7.19
N ASN A 352 -8.31 -29.24 -6.53
CA ASN A 352 -8.42 -30.56 -7.22
C ASN A 352 -9.70 -30.79 -8.04
N SER A 353 -10.70 -29.91 -7.96
CA SER A 353 -12.07 -30.23 -8.44
C SER A 353 -12.42 -29.70 -9.83
N ARG A 354 -11.64 -28.77 -10.39
CA ARG A 354 -11.78 -28.29 -11.77
C ARG A 354 -10.49 -28.61 -12.53
N THR A 355 -10.58 -29.53 -13.47
CA THR A 355 -9.56 -29.74 -14.50
C THR A 355 -9.59 -28.53 -15.42
N VAL A 356 -8.45 -27.84 -15.56
CA VAL A 356 -8.34 -26.72 -16.50
C VAL A 356 -8.03 -27.30 -17.88
N PRO A 357 -8.67 -26.84 -18.97
CA PRO A 357 -8.31 -27.29 -20.31
C PRO A 357 -6.83 -27.00 -20.61
N GLY A 358 -6.04 -28.03 -20.91
CA GLY A 358 -4.61 -27.92 -21.21
C GLY A 358 -3.64 -28.09 -20.04
N GLU A 359 -4.10 -28.61 -18.89
CA GLU A 359 -3.20 -29.22 -17.88
C GLU A 359 -2.61 -30.55 -18.33
#